data_AF-A0A561W929-F1
#
_entry.id   AF-A0A561W929-F1
#
_cell.length_a   1.000
_cell.length_b   1.000
_cell.length_c   1.000
_cell.angle_alpha   90.00
_cell.angle_beta   90.00
_cell.angle_gamma   90.00
#
_symmetry.space_group_name_H-M   'P 1'
#
loop_
_entity.id
_entity.type
_entity.pdbx_description
1 polymer ?
#
loop_
_entity_poly.entity_id
_entity_poly.type
_entity_poly.pdbx_seq_one_letter_code
_entity_poly.pdbx_strand_id
1 'polypeptide(L)'
;MTDRLEEYRRRRDATRTPEPVPERSPTAAGPDGDTARFVIQQHHARSLHWDLRLEHDEVLASWAVPRGLPRDPGRNHLAVHTEDHPMEYLDFAGEIPAGEYGGGRMLIHDRGTYRCEKWRDDEVIVTLSGDRTAGRYVLFATGGRDWMVRRTDPPPPGWTPMPDLVRPMHATPAARLPRDRAAWGYELRWDGVRAMAYVSGGRLRLLSETDEEITGGYQWLRAMAEALAPTEAVLDGVLVRIDSAGRVRPVRPATGSRVPAGAQYLVVDLLWLEGVSSVDVPYAQRRELLDGLALAGTHWQTPPWFPGAGDEALRAGQEQGLPGVVAKRLDSVYEPGLRSRHWLSVDAV
;
A
#
# COMPACT_ATOMS: atom_id res chain seq x y z
N MET A 1 24.67 -32.98 12.64
CA MET A 1 23.49 -32.11 12.42
C MET A 1 23.04 -32.32 10.98
N THR A 2 21.74 -32.43 10.75
CA THR A 2 21.17 -32.49 9.39
C THR A 2 21.41 -31.14 8.72
N ASP A 3 21.76 -31.16 7.44
CA ASP A 3 22.03 -29.94 6.68
C ASP A 3 20.73 -29.19 6.38
N ARG A 4 20.49 -28.08 7.08
CA ARG A 4 19.26 -27.29 6.97
C ARG A 4 19.12 -26.56 5.62
N LEU A 5 20.22 -26.39 4.88
CA LEU A 5 20.24 -25.72 3.58
C LEU A 5 20.16 -26.69 2.39
N GLU A 6 20.00 -27.99 2.62
CA GLU A 6 19.90 -28.99 1.56
C GLU A 6 18.74 -28.71 0.59
N GLU A 7 17.55 -28.47 1.12
CA GLU A 7 16.37 -28.09 0.33
C GLU A 7 16.61 -26.80 -0.45
N TYR A 8 17.24 -25.82 0.20
CA TYR A 8 17.56 -24.53 -0.39
C TYR A 8 18.45 -24.69 -1.61
N ARG A 9 19.59 -25.38 -1.46
CA ARG A 9 20.55 -25.61 -2.56
C ARG A 9 19.94 -26.44 -3.68
N ARG A 10 19.10 -27.44 -3.38
CA ARG A 10 18.46 -28.28 -4.41
C ARG A 10 17.56 -27.47 -5.35
N ARG A 11 17.05 -26.32 -4.91
CA ARG A 11 16.16 -25.46 -5.72
C ARG A 11 16.88 -24.40 -6.54
N ARG A 12 18.20 -24.22 -6.38
CA ARG A 12 18.98 -23.16 -7.05
C ARG A 12 20.09 -23.75 -7.91
N ASP A 13 20.36 -23.07 -9.01
CA ASP A 13 21.56 -23.26 -9.81
C ASP A 13 22.45 -22.02 -9.63
N ALA A 14 23.55 -22.16 -8.88
CA ALA A 14 24.47 -21.07 -8.54
C ALA A 14 25.09 -20.37 -9.78
N THR A 15 25.03 -20.98 -10.96
CA THR A 15 25.51 -20.38 -12.20
C THR A 15 24.47 -19.50 -12.90
N ARG A 16 23.20 -19.60 -12.48
CA ARG A 16 22.04 -18.96 -13.13
C ARG A 16 21.35 -17.93 -12.27
N THR A 17 21.60 -17.92 -10.97
CA THR A 17 21.01 -16.96 -10.03
C THR A 17 22.08 -16.10 -9.34
N PRO A 18 21.81 -14.81 -9.07
CA PRO A 18 22.66 -13.99 -8.21
C PRO A 18 22.43 -14.26 -6.71
N GLU A 19 21.50 -15.14 -6.35
CA GLU A 19 21.26 -15.55 -4.96
C GLU A 19 22.52 -16.20 -4.34
N PRO A 20 22.78 -16.00 -3.02
CA PRO A 20 23.89 -16.68 -2.35
C PRO A 20 23.62 -18.18 -2.22
N VAL A 21 24.54 -19.02 -2.70
CA VAL A 21 24.43 -20.49 -2.64
C VAL A 21 25.70 -21.08 -2.01
N PRO A 22 25.83 -21.06 -0.67
CA PRO A 22 27.04 -21.55 -0.01
C PRO A 22 27.17 -23.07 -0.12
N GLU A 23 28.36 -23.57 -0.50
CA GLU A 23 28.62 -25.01 -0.72
C GLU A 23 28.49 -25.86 0.56
N ARG A 24 28.62 -25.26 1.75
CA ARG A 24 28.52 -25.95 3.05
C ARG A 24 27.56 -25.21 3.97
N SER A 25 26.99 -25.94 4.92
CA SER A 25 26.35 -25.32 6.09
C SER A 25 27.39 -24.44 6.82
N PRO A 26 27.00 -23.27 7.36
CA PRO A 26 27.86 -22.49 8.23
C PRO A 26 28.45 -23.37 9.35
N THR A 27 29.69 -23.10 9.74
CA THR A 27 30.43 -23.86 10.77
C THR A 27 30.63 -23.07 12.06
N ALA A 28 29.92 -21.96 12.23
CA ALA A 28 30.19 -21.00 13.30
C ALA A 28 29.01 -20.95 14.25
N ALA A 29 29.23 -21.45 15.47
CA ALA A 29 28.37 -21.24 16.62
C ALA A 29 27.82 -19.81 16.58
N GLY A 30 26.51 -19.70 16.37
CA GLY A 30 25.81 -18.42 16.34
C GLY A 30 26.13 -17.59 17.58
N PRO A 31 26.04 -16.26 17.52
CA PRO A 31 26.36 -15.42 18.65
C PRO A 31 25.57 -15.86 19.89
N ASP A 32 26.28 -16.16 20.99
CA ASP A 32 25.70 -16.19 22.33
C ASP A 32 25.24 -14.75 22.64
N GLY A 33 23.93 -14.51 22.51
CA GLY A 33 23.38 -13.18 22.75
C GLY A 33 21.86 -13.13 22.60
N ASP A 34 21.23 -12.37 23.49
CA ASP A 34 19.79 -12.19 23.66
C ASP A 34 19.06 -11.51 22.47
N THR A 35 19.74 -11.30 21.33
CA THR A 35 19.23 -10.57 20.15
C THR A 35 19.77 -11.14 18.83
N ALA A 36 18.98 -11.98 18.17
CA ALA A 36 19.26 -12.49 16.82
C ALA A 36 18.79 -11.49 15.74
N ARG A 37 19.25 -11.59 14.49
CA ARG A 37 18.87 -10.66 13.42
C ARG A 37 17.63 -11.11 12.66
N PHE A 38 16.93 -10.15 12.05
CA PHE A 38 15.92 -10.43 11.05
C PHE A 38 16.10 -9.55 9.83
N VAL A 39 15.58 -10.03 8.70
CA VAL A 39 15.34 -9.21 7.50
C VAL A 39 13.91 -9.43 7.03
N ILE A 40 13.29 -8.37 6.54
CA ILE A 40 12.04 -8.43 5.78
C ILE A 40 12.35 -7.95 4.37
N GLN A 41 12.13 -8.81 3.39
CA GLN A 41 12.36 -8.48 1.98
C GLN A 41 11.03 -8.34 1.27
N GLN A 42 10.88 -7.31 0.44
CA GLN A 42 9.78 -7.18 -0.50
C GLN A 42 10.15 -7.91 -1.79
N HIS A 43 9.29 -8.83 -2.23
CA HIS A 43 9.55 -9.70 -3.37
C HIS A 43 8.48 -9.50 -4.46
N HIS A 44 8.89 -8.87 -5.55
CA HIS A 44 8.12 -8.64 -6.77
C HIS A 44 8.23 -9.84 -7.71
N ALA A 45 7.73 -11.00 -7.27
CA ALA A 45 7.61 -12.21 -8.09
C ALA A 45 6.36 -12.14 -8.98
N ARG A 46 5.72 -13.29 -9.28
CA ARG A 46 4.39 -13.32 -9.94
C ARG A 46 3.32 -12.52 -9.19
N SER A 47 3.50 -12.37 -7.88
CA SER A 47 2.69 -11.52 -7.01
C SER A 47 3.58 -10.91 -5.93
N LEU A 48 3.33 -9.65 -5.59
CA LEU A 48 3.99 -8.99 -4.48
C LEU A 48 3.73 -9.71 -3.16
N HIS A 49 4.80 -10.00 -2.42
CA HIS A 49 4.76 -10.53 -1.05
C HIS A 49 6.00 -10.07 -0.26
N TRP A 50 6.02 -10.39 1.02
CA TRP A 50 7.15 -10.08 1.91
C TRP A 50 7.72 -11.36 2.49
N ASP A 51 9.02 -11.55 2.39
CA ASP A 51 9.70 -12.65 3.05
C ASP A 51 10.18 -12.18 4.43
N LEU A 52 9.60 -12.72 5.49
CA LEU A 52 10.13 -12.60 6.85
C LEU A 52 11.18 -13.67 7.06
N ARG A 53 12.36 -13.25 7.50
CA ARG A 53 13.49 -14.15 7.76
C ARG A 53 14.08 -13.87 9.12
N LEU A 54 14.16 -14.91 9.95
CA LEU A 54 14.66 -14.85 11.32
C LEU A 54 15.93 -15.70 11.41
N GLU A 55 17.04 -15.10 11.82
CA GLU A 55 18.26 -15.83 12.16
C GLU A 55 17.99 -16.80 13.30
N HIS A 56 18.12 -18.10 13.04
CA HIS A 56 17.86 -19.16 14.00
C HIS A 56 18.68 -20.41 13.62
N ASP A 57 19.43 -20.96 14.57
CA ASP A 57 20.33 -22.11 14.36
C ASP A 57 21.20 -21.98 13.09
N GLU A 58 21.87 -20.83 12.94
CA GLU A 58 22.82 -20.53 11.86
C GLU A 58 22.23 -20.47 10.44
N VAL A 59 20.90 -20.49 10.32
CA VAL A 59 20.17 -20.26 9.07
C VAL A 59 19.11 -19.18 9.26
N LEU A 60 18.45 -18.80 8.17
CA LEU A 60 17.28 -17.94 8.19
C LEU A 60 16.01 -18.77 8.06
N ALA A 61 15.32 -19.00 9.18
CA ALA A 61 13.96 -19.53 9.17
C ALA A 61 13.04 -18.53 8.47
N SER A 62 12.28 -18.99 7.48
CA SER A 62 11.71 -18.12 6.46
C SER A 62 10.21 -18.34 6.24
N TRP A 63 9.46 -17.24 6.12
CA TRP A 63 8.05 -17.24 5.78
C TRP A 63 7.75 -16.21 4.69
N ALA A 64 7.05 -16.64 3.64
CA ALA A 64 6.43 -15.74 2.69
C ALA A 64 5.10 -15.24 3.26
N VAL A 65 4.99 -13.93 3.46
CA VAL A 65 3.83 -13.23 4.05
C VAL A 65 3.16 -12.36 2.97
N PRO A 66 2.11 -12.85 2.28
CA PRO A 66 1.57 -12.20 1.09
C PRO A 66 0.89 -10.83 1.28
N ARG A 67 0.74 -10.36 2.53
CA ARG A 67 0.23 -9.03 2.89
C ARG A 67 1.21 -8.26 3.79
N GLY A 68 2.44 -8.75 3.96
CA GLY A 68 3.38 -8.24 4.97
C GLY A 68 2.93 -8.57 6.39
N LEU A 69 3.74 -8.18 7.38
CA LEU A 69 3.38 -8.37 8.78
C LEU A 69 2.18 -7.49 9.16
N PRO A 70 1.20 -8.03 9.92
CA PRO A 70 0.02 -7.27 10.30
C PRO A 70 0.40 -6.14 11.24
N ARG A 71 -0.11 -4.94 10.95
CA ARG A 71 -0.01 -3.79 11.86
C ARG A 71 -1.18 -3.74 12.83
N ASP A 72 -2.35 -4.19 12.38
CA ASP A 72 -3.57 -4.33 13.17
C ASP A 72 -3.52 -5.61 14.03
N PRO A 73 -3.49 -5.50 15.37
CA PRO A 73 -3.51 -6.67 16.25
C PRO A 73 -4.79 -7.51 16.15
N GLY A 74 -5.88 -6.94 15.59
CA GLY A 74 -7.14 -7.65 15.34
C GLY A 74 -7.13 -8.53 14.09
N ARG A 75 -6.06 -8.53 13.30
CA ARG A 75 -5.97 -9.27 12.02
C ARG A 75 -4.81 -10.26 12.01
N ASN A 76 -5.11 -11.46 11.52
CA ASN A 76 -4.09 -12.47 11.23
C ASN A 76 -3.76 -12.42 9.73
N HIS A 77 -2.48 -12.50 9.39
CA HIS A 77 -2.02 -12.62 8.00
C HIS A 77 -1.50 -14.04 7.75
N LEU A 78 -1.71 -14.56 6.54
CA LEU A 78 -1.09 -15.81 6.09
C LEU A 78 0.43 -15.63 6.06
N ALA A 79 1.15 -16.61 6.59
CA ALA A 79 2.60 -16.75 6.51
C ALA A 79 2.89 -18.17 6.01
N VAL A 80 3.37 -18.32 4.79
CA VAL A 80 3.69 -19.65 4.24
C VAL A 80 5.14 -19.96 4.58
N HIS A 81 5.36 -21.00 5.38
CA HIS A 81 6.71 -21.45 5.72
C HIS A 81 7.44 -21.95 4.46
N THR A 82 8.60 -21.37 4.19
CA THR A 82 9.46 -21.74 3.07
C THR A 82 10.69 -22.50 3.58
N GLU A 83 11.53 -22.98 2.69
CA GLU A 83 12.81 -23.57 3.08
C GLU A 83 13.70 -22.55 3.82
N ASP A 84 14.60 -23.04 4.68
CA ASP A 84 15.58 -22.18 5.35
C ASP A 84 16.51 -21.53 4.31
N HIS A 85 16.93 -20.29 4.56
CA HIS A 85 17.82 -19.55 3.67
C HIS A 85 19.20 -19.33 4.31
N PRO A 86 20.27 -19.17 3.52
CA PRO A 86 21.59 -18.90 4.04
C PRO A 86 21.67 -17.50 4.66
N MET A 87 22.58 -17.32 5.61
CA MET A 87 22.72 -16.07 6.41
C MET A 87 22.97 -14.83 5.56
N GLU A 88 23.61 -15.00 4.40
CA GLU A 88 23.88 -13.99 3.40
C GLU A 88 22.60 -13.33 2.84
N TYR A 89 21.42 -13.94 3.00
CA TYR A 89 20.14 -13.30 2.65
C TYR A 89 19.78 -12.10 3.52
N LEU A 90 20.40 -11.95 4.70
CA LEU A 90 20.20 -10.74 5.52
C LEU A 90 20.51 -9.46 4.75
N ASP A 91 21.47 -9.54 3.82
CA ASP A 91 21.96 -8.40 3.04
C ASP A 91 21.61 -8.49 1.54
N PHE A 92 20.96 -9.58 1.11
CA PHE A 92 20.64 -9.78 -0.31
C PHE A 92 19.50 -8.86 -0.77
N ALA A 93 19.74 -8.18 -1.88
CA ALA A 93 18.73 -7.52 -2.71
C ALA A 93 19.19 -7.61 -4.17
N GLY A 94 18.26 -7.78 -5.11
CA GLY A 94 18.63 -7.98 -6.51
C GLY A 94 17.47 -8.47 -7.38
N GLU A 95 17.77 -8.71 -8.66
CA GLU A 95 16.83 -9.29 -9.61
C GLU A 95 17.15 -10.78 -9.78
N ILE A 96 16.23 -11.66 -9.38
CA ILE A 96 16.33 -13.10 -9.65
C ILE A 96 15.77 -13.36 -11.06
N PRO A 97 16.55 -13.96 -11.99
CA PRO A 97 16.15 -14.08 -13.38
C PRO A 97 14.81 -14.80 -13.57
N ALA A 98 14.06 -14.36 -14.60
CA ALA A 98 12.81 -14.99 -14.96
C ALA A 98 13.01 -16.48 -15.32
N GLY A 99 12.19 -17.35 -14.74
CA GLY A 99 12.26 -18.81 -14.94
C GLY A 99 13.06 -19.54 -13.85
N GLU A 100 13.85 -18.83 -13.06
CA GLU A 100 14.46 -19.38 -11.84
C GLU A 100 13.43 -19.52 -10.72
N TYR A 101 13.73 -20.40 -9.76
CA TYR A 101 12.92 -20.52 -8.56
C TYR A 101 12.98 -19.22 -7.76
N GLY A 102 11.83 -18.63 -7.45
CA GLY A 102 11.80 -17.31 -6.81
C GLY A 102 12.13 -16.15 -7.75
N GLY A 103 12.03 -16.33 -9.08
CA GLY A 103 12.26 -15.25 -10.04
C GLY A 103 11.43 -13.99 -9.77
N GLY A 104 12.08 -12.83 -9.83
CA GLY A 104 11.51 -11.52 -9.52
C GLY A 104 12.50 -10.59 -8.82
N ARG A 105 12.08 -9.34 -8.62
CA ARG A 105 12.88 -8.33 -7.93
C ARG A 105 12.74 -8.45 -6.42
N MET A 106 13.85 -8.54 -5.69
CA MET A 106 13.90 -8.51 -4.24
C MET A 106 14.53 -7.21 -3.74
N LEU A 107 13.87 -6.58 -2.77
CA LEU A 107 14.31 -5.37 -2.09
C LEU A 107 14.31 -5.61 -0.58
N ILE A 108 15.31 -5.11 0.15
CA ILE A 108 15.24 -5.08 1.61
C ILE A 108 14.21 -4.02 2.02
N HIS A 109 13.12 -4.47 2.63
CA HIS A 109 12.08 -3.60 3.17
C HIS A 109 12.50 -3.10 4.56
N ASP A 110 12.98 -3.99 5.42
CA ASP A 110 13.42 -3.68 6.77
C ASP A 110 14.44 -4.70 7.27
N ARG A 111 15.25 -4.31 8.26
CA ARG A 111 16.18 -5.21 8.97
C ARG A 111 16.38 -4.72 10.39
N GLY A 112 16.74 -5.63 11.26
CA GLY A 112 17.00 -5.28 12.66
C GLY A 112 17.32 -6.50 13.49
N THR A 113 17.03 -6.39 14.78
CA THR A 113 17.20 -7.48 15.74
C THR A 113 15.85 -7.92 16.28
N TYR A 114 15.77 -9.15 16.75
CA TYR A 114 14.62 -9.66 17.45
C TYR A 114 15.03 -10.40 18.72
N ARG A 115 14.14 -10.39 19.70
CA ARG A 115 14.23 -11.25 20.89
C ARG A 115 13.29 -12.43 20.70
N CYS A 116 13.82 -13.65 20.86
CA CYS A 116 13.03 -14.87 20.85
C CYS A 116 12.40 -15.10 22.23
N GLU A 117 11.08 -15.18 22.31
CA GLU A 117 10.36 -15.54 23.55
C GLU A 117 9.99 -17.03 23.56
N LYS A 118 9.70 -17.59 22.39
CA LYS A 118 9.32 -18.99 22.23
C LYS A 118 9.65 -19.46 20.82
N TRP A 119 10.23 -20.65 20.70
CA TRP A 119 10.47 -21.30 19.43
C TRP A 119 10.08 -22.78 19.51
N ARG A 120 9.11 -23.18 18.71
CA ARG A 120 8.64 -24.56 18.52
C ARG A 120 8.28 -24.77 17.05
N ASP A 121 8.25 -26.02 16.63
CA ASP A 121 7.91 -26.42 15.26
C ASP A 121 6.51 -25.97 14.80
N ASP A 122 5.62 -25.65 15.74
CA ASP A 122 4.25 -25.20 15.48
C ASP A 122 3.95 -23.77 15.94
N GLU A 123 4.86 -23.11 16.64
CA GLU A 123 4.65 -21.77 17.18
C GLU A 123 5.97 -21.04 17.46
N VAL A 124 6.08 -19.81 16.94
CA VAL A 124 7.22 -18.91 17.14
C VAL A 124 6.70 -17.57 17.69
N ILE A 125 7.29 -17.11 18.79
CA ILE A 125 6.96 -15.82 19.41
C ILE A 125 8.23 -14.98 19.47
N VAL A 126 8.19 -13.83 18.82
CA VAL A 126 9.32 -12.90 18.72
C VAL A 126 8.87 -11.46 18.94
N THR A 127 9.75 -10.66 19.54
CA THR A 127 9.63 -9.21 19.54
C THR A 127 10.64 -8.65 18.54
N LEU A 128 10.17 -8.01 17.47
CA LEU A 128 11.00 -7.39 16.42
C LEU A 128 11.36 -5.95 16.80
N SER A 129 12.57 -5.54 16.43
CA SER A 129 13.08 -4.18 16.57
C SER A 129 13.89 -3.80 15.34
N GLY A 130 13.22 -3.23 14.33
CA GLY A 130 13.80 -2.64 13.13
C GLY A 130 13.37 -1.19 12.93
N ASP A 131 13.74 -0.62 11.78
CA ASP A 131 13.48 0.79 11.46
C ASP A 131 12.03 1.03 11.05
N ARG A 132 11.40 0.05 10.39
CA ARG A 132 10.01 0.13 9.92
C ARG A 132 9.06 -0.78 10.67
N THR A 133 9.58 -1.87 11.22
CA THR A 133 8.82 -2.94 11.85
C THR A 133 9.31 -3.11 13.29
N ALA A 134 8.41 -2.81 14.22
CA ALA A 134 8.60 -3.08 15.63
C ALA A 134 7.30 -3.59 16.25
N GLY A 135 7.43 -4.54 17.16
CA GLY A 135 6.28 -5.12 17.86
C GLY A 135 6.45 -6.60 18.15
N ARG A 136 5.48 -7.16 18.86
CA ARG A 136 5.47 -8.54 19.28
C ARG A 136 4.59 -9.38 18.38
N TYR A 137 5.19 -10.37 17.72
CA TYR A 137 4.53 -11.21 16.75
C TYR A 137 4.47 -12.67 17.20
N VAL A 138 3.34 -13.31 16.90
CA VAL A 138 3.15 -14.76 17.07
C VAL A 138 2.90 -15.36 15.70
N LEU A 139 3.79 -16.25 15.28
CA LEU A 139 3.59 -17.14 14.14
C LEU A 139 3.14 -18.50 14.66
N PHE A 140 2.10 -19.08 14.06
CA PHE A 140 1.58 -20.38 14.47
C PHE A 140 1.13 -21.20 13.26
N ALA A 141 1.44 -22.49 13.26
CA ALA A 141 1.11 -23.41 12.19
C ALA A 141 -0.40 -23.70 12.17
N THR A 142 -0.97 -23.72 10.97
CA THR A 142 -2.37 -24.13 10.70
C THR A 142 -2.47 -25.44 9.92
N GLY A 143 -1.35 -25.95 9.40
CA GLY A 143 -1.22 -27.26 8.78
C GLY A 143 -0.20 -27.25 7.65
N GLY A 144 0.63 -28.30 7.56
CA GLY A 144 1.67 -28.39 6.53
C GLY A 144 2.62 -27.19 6.55
N ARG A 145 2.66 -26.43 5.45
CA ARG A 145 3.45 -25.19 5.32
C ARG A 145 2.65 -23.93 5.64
N ASP A 146 1.35 -24.03 5.90
CA ASP A 146 0.49 -22.88 6.11
C ASP A 146 0.54 -22.46 7.58
N TRP A 147 1.06 -21.26 7.82
CA TRP A 147 1.09 -20.61 9.12
C TRP A 147 0.29 -19.31 9.07
N MET A 148 -0.02 -18.78 10.24
CA MET A 148 -0.57 -17.45 10.40
C MET A 148 0.38 -16.63 11.27
N VAL A 149 0.47 -15.34 11.00
CA VAL A 149 1.17 -14.37 11.84
C VAL A 149 0.19 -13.32 12.34
N ARG A 150 0.33 -12.94 13.61
CA ARG A 150 -0.44 -11.87 14.24
C ARG A 150 0.44 -10.99 15.12
N ARG A 151 0.11 -9.70 15.18
CA ARG A 151 0.68 -8.77 16.16
C ARG A 151 -0.08 -8.92 17.48
N THR A 152 0.62 -8.84 18.61
CA THR A 152 0.04 -9.09 19.95
C THR A 152 0.33 -8.00 20.97
N ASP A 153 1.28 -7.12 20.69
CA ASP A 153 1.44 -5.89 21.47
C ASP A 153 0.34 -4.87 21.13
N PRO A 154 -0.05 -4.02 22.08
CA PRO A 154 -0.96 -2.92 21.81
C PRO A 154 -0.43 -2.01 20.70
N PRO A 155 -1.31 -1.45 19.85
CA PRO A 155 -0.89 -0.49 18.85
C PRO A 155 -0.46 0.83 19.55
N PRO A 156 0.36 1.66 18.89
CA PRO A 156 0.78 2.94 19.49
C PRO A 156 -0.42 3.87 19.73
N PRO A 157 -0.33 4.82 20.68
CA PRO A 157 -1.39 5.80 20.91
C PRO A 157 -1.78 6.56 19.64
N GLY A 158 -3.08 6.75 19.43
CA GLY A 158 -3.61 7.42 18.24
C GLY A 158 -3.74 6.52 17.00
N TRP A 159 -3.27 5.27 17.07
CA TRP A 159 -3.50 4.29 16.00
C TRP A 159 -4.95 3.81 16.00
N THR A 160 -5.47 3.61 14.80
CA THR A 160 -6.82 3.17 14.45
C THR A 160 -6.72 2.11 13.36
N PRO A 161 -7.55 1.06 13.40
CA PRO A 161 -7.60 0.09 12.31
C PRO A 161 -8.08 0.77 11.03
N MET A 162 -7.67 0.22 9.88
CA MET A 162 -8.20 0.67 8.60
C MET A 162 -9.73 0.53 8.60
N PRO A 163 -10.49 1.60 8.29
CA PRO A 163 -11.94 1.53 8.28
C PRO A 163 -12.43 0.59 7.17
N ASP A 164 -13.50 -0.15 7.45
CA ASP A 164 -14.10 -1.04 6.45
C ASP A 164 -14.92 -0.28 5.41
N LEU A 165 -15.45 0.89 5.75
CA LEU A 165 -16.20 1.78 4.87
C LEU A 165 -16.03 3.25 5.26
N VAL A 166 -15.64 4.08 4.31
CA VAL A 166 -15.74 5.54 4.35
C VAL A 166 -16.58 5.96 3.15
N ARG A 167 -17.76 6.53 3.40
CA ARG A 167 -18.65 7.01 2.35
C ARG A 167 -18.12 8.34 1.77
N PRO A 168 -18.19 8.55 0.44
CA PRO A 168 -17.74 9.82 -0.15
C PRO A 168 -18.46 11.04 0.44
N MET A 169 -17.71 12.12 0.64
CA MET A 169 -18.26 13.46 0.88
C MET A 169 -18.64 14.10 -0.46
N HIS A 170 -19.80 14.75 -0.54
CA HIS A 170 -20.31 15.35 -1.78
C HIS A 170 -20.31 16.87 -1.72
N ALA A 171 -19.95 17.50 -2.84
CA ALA A 171 -20.04 18.94 -2.99
C ALA A 171 -21.49 19.43 -3.12
N THR A 172 -21.77 20.63 -2.60
CA THR A 172 -23.02 21.35 -2.86
C THR A 172 -22.89 22.18 -4.15
N PRO A 173 -23.83 22.05 -5.12
CA PRO A 173 -23.83 22.92 -6.29
C PRO A 173 -23.91 24.40 -5.93
N ALA A 174 -23.08 25.22 -6.55
CA ALA A 174 -23.05 26.66 -6.34
C ALA A 174 -22.93 27.40 -7.68
N ALA A 175 -23.70 28.49 -7.81
CA ALA A 175 -23.71 29.29 -9.04
C ALA A 175 -22.43 30.12 -9.25
N ARG A 176 -21.65 30.37 -8.18
CA ARG A 176 -20.46 31.23 -8.19
C ARG A 176 -19.44 30.72 -7.20
N LEU A 177 -18.17 31.04 -7.44
CA LEU A 177 -17.07 30.80 -6.50
C LEU A 177 -17.30 31.51 -5.15
N PRO A 178 -16.81 30.96 -4.02
CA PRO A 178 -16.85 31.60 -2.70
C PRO A 178 -16.22 33.00 -2.74
N ARG A 179 -16.83 34.01 -2.11
CA ARG A 179 -16.31 35.40 -2.16
C ARG A 179 -14.88 35.52 -1.66
N ASP A 180 -14.60 34.95 -0.49
CA ASP A 180 -13.25 34.87 0.06
C ASP A 180 -12.52 33.69 -0.58
N ARG A 181 -11.74 33.95 -1.63
CA ARG A 181 -11.00 32.89 -2.33
C ARG A 181 -9.92 32.27 -1.46
N ALA A 182 -9.27 33.07 -0.62
CA ALA A 182 -8.11 32.66 0.17
C ALA A 182 -8.43 31.56 1.19
N ALA A 183 -9.70 31.46 1.64
CA ALA A 183 -10.15 30.41 2.55
C ALA A 183 -10.41 29.04 1.87
N TRP A 184 -10.17 28.90 0.56
CA TRP A 184 -10.53 27.73 -0.22
C TRP A 184 -9.38 27.22 -1.08
N GLY A 185 -9.31 25.89 -1.23
CA GLY A 185 -8.53 25.22 -2.27
C GLY A 185 -9.43 24.83 -3.43
N TYR A 186 -8.92 24.94 -4.65
CA TYR A 186 -9.68 24.67 -5.86
C TYR A 186 -9.06 23.50 -6.62
N GLU A 187 -9.90 22.54 -7.00
CA GLU A 187 -9.54 21.42 -7.85
C GLU A 187 -10.35 21.47 -9.14
N LEU A 188 -9.76 21.07 -10.27
CA LEU A 188 -10.53 20.86 -11.50
C LEU A 188 -11.54 19.74 -11.27
N ARG A 189 -12.77 19.94 -11.76
CA ARG A 189 -13.82 18.93 -11.66
C ARG A 189 -13.64 17.87 -12.73
N TRP A 190 -13.72 16.61 -12.30
CA TRP A 190 -13.59 15.44 -13.18
C TRP A 190 -14.92 14.69 -13.22
N ASP A 191 -15.54 14.60 -14.39
CA ASP A 191 -16.75 13.80 -14.59
C ASP A 191 -16.35 12.33 -14.85
N GLY A 192 -16.37 11.53 -13.79
CA GLY A 192 -15.98 10.12 -13.82
C GLY A 192 -16.74 9.24 -12.84
N VAL A 193 -16.22 8.04 -12.60
CA VAL A 193 -16.77 7.12 -11.59
C VAL A 193 -16.05 7.37 -10.26
N ARG A 194 -16.76 7.83 -9.23
CA ARG A 194 -16.20 8.00 -7.88
C ARG A 194 -15.81 6.63 -7.31
N ALA A 195 -14.61 6.51 -6.77
CA ALA A 195 -14.11 5.27 -6.19
C ALA A 195 -13.20 5.51 -4.98
N MET A 196 -13.50 4.81 -3.90
CA MET A 196 -12.73 4.78 -2.66
C MET A 196 -11.73 3.62 -2.72
N ALA A 197 -10.43 3.93 -2.70
CA ALA A 197 -9.37 2.92 -2.75
C ALA A 197 -8.82 2.63 -1.35
N TYR A 198 -8.91 1.36 -0.94
CA TYR A 198 -8.31 0.83 0.28
C TYR A 198 -7.08 0.04 -0.13
N VAL A 199 -5.91 0.53 0.25
CA VAL A 199 -4.61 -0.05 -0.09
C VAL A 199 -3.97 -0.61 1.17
N SER A 200 -3.71 -1.92 1.20
CA SER A 200 -3.04 -2.58 2.33
C SER A 200 -2.23 -3.77 1.82
N GLY A 201 -0.98 -3.89 2.27
CA GLY A 201 -0.09 -4.99 1.88
C GLY A 201 0.04 -5.17 0.37
N GLY A 202 0.07 -4.07 -0.39
CA GLY A 202 0.15 -4.10 -1.85
C GLY A 202 -1.13 -4.55 -2.57
N ARG A 203 -2.25 -4.66 -1.84
CA ARG A 203 -3.54 -5.07 -2.39
C ARG A 203 -4.49 -3.90 -2.42
N LEU A 204 -5.35 -3.91 -3.44
CA LEU A 204 -6.37 -2.92 -3.67
C LEU A 204 -7.75 -3.52 -3.39
N ARG A 205 -8.58 -2.78 -2.66
CA ARG A 205 -10.04 -2.91 -2.67
C ARG A 205 -10.63 -1.57 -3.10
N LEU A 206 -11.55 -1.58 -4.06
CA LEU A 206 -12.26 -0.38 -4.53
C LEU A 206 -13.73 -0.47 -4.18
N LEU A 207 -14.26 0.56 -3.51
CA LEU A 207 -15.69 0.73 -3.30
C LEU A 207 -16.20 1.89 -4.16
N SER A 208 -17.38 1.71 -4.77
CA SER A 208 -18.06 2.77 -5.53
C SER A 208 -18.66 3.83 -4.62
N GLU A 209 -19.26 4.86 -5.22
CA GLU A 209 -20.07 5.87 -4.51
C GLU A 209 -21.19 5.27 -3.66
N THR A 210 -21.71 4.11 -4.07
CA THR A 210 -22.85 3.41 -3.44
C THR A 210 -22.39 2.19 -2.63
N ASP A 211 -21.16 2.20 -2.16
CA ASP A 211 -20.55 1.15 -1.32
C ASP A 211 -20.32 -0.22 -2.01
N GLU A 212 -20.53 -0.32 -3.33
CA GLU A 212 -20.36 -1.57 -4.08
C GLU A 212 -18.86 -1.86 -4.28
N GLU A 213 -18.42 -3.10 -4.04
CA GLU A 213 -17.05 -3.49 -4.38
C GLU A 213 -16.87 -3.65 -5.89
N ILE A 214 -16.10 -2.74 -6.49
CA ILE A 214 -15.87 -2.67 -7.94
C ILE A 214 -14.45 -3.10 -8.34
N THR A 215 -13.64 -3.62 -7.41
CA THR A 215 -12.22 -3.99 -7.60
C THR A 215 -11.99 -4.82 -8.87
N GLY A 216 -12.86 -5.80 -9.13
CA GLY A 216 -12.74 -6.72 -10.27
C GLY A 216 -12.85 -6.05 -11.64
N GLY A 217 -13.51 -4.90 -11.74
CA GLY A 217 -13.64 -4.10 -12.96
C GLY A 217 -12.48 -3.16 -13.24
N TYR A 218 -11.56 -3.02 -12.28
CA TYR A 218 -10.46 -2.05 -12.32
C TYR A 218 -9.13 -2.68 -11.88
N GLN A 219 -8.92 -3.96 -12.21
CA GLN A 219 -7.73 -4.73 -11.80
C GLN A 219 -6.40 -4.10 -12.25
N TRP A 220 -6.42 -3.27 -13.29
CA TRP A 220 -5.27 -2.51 -13.77
C TRP A 220 -4.72 -1.51 -12.73
N LEU A 221 -5.48 -1.16 -11.69
CA LEU A 221 -5.01 -0.36 -10.56
C LEU A 221 -4.23 -1.17 -9.51
N ARG A 222 -4.08 -2.48 -9.67
CA ARG A 222 -3.23 -3.29 -8.78
C ARG A 222 -1.81 -2.72 -8.67
N ALA A 223 -1.26 -2.26 -9.80
CA ALA A 223 0.08 -1.66 -9.84
C ALA A 223 0.21 -0.40 -8.96
N MET A 224 -0.88 0.34 -8.75
CA MET A 224 -0.89 1.46 -7.80
C MET A 224 -0.71 0.94 -6.37
N ALA A 225 -1.48 -0.06 -5.96
CA ALA A 225 -1.35 -0.63 -4.62
C ALA A 225 0.04 -1.23 -4.37
N GLU A 226 0.63 -1.90 -5.37
CA GLU A 226 2.00 -2.42 -5.30
C GLU A 226 3.04 -1.29 -5.20
N ALA A 227 2.83 -0.17 -5.90
CA ALA A 227 3.70 1.01 -5.83
C ALA A 227 3.61 1.75 -4.49
N LEU A 228 2.44 1.77 -3.83
CA LEU A 228 2.31 2.31 -2.48
C LEU A 228 2.92 1.38 -1.42
N ALA A 229 2.97 0.07 -1.67
CA ALA A 229 3.40 -0.89 -0.68
C ALA A 229 4.83 -0.59 -0.17
N PRO A 230 5.07 -0.57 1.15
CA PRO A 230 4.26 -1.13 2.25
C PRO A 230 3.19 -0.18 2.82
N THR A 231 3.09 1.04 2.31
CA THR A 231 2.20 2.08 2.84
C THR A 231 0.74 1.66 2.69
N GLU A 232 -0.01 1.79 3.77
CA GLU A 232 -1.43 1.54 3.85
C GLU A 232 -2.21 2.86 3.86
N ALA A 233 -3.23 2.96 3.00
CA ALA A 233 -4.00 4.19 2.85
C ALA A 233 -5.45 3.92 2.46
N VAL A 234 -6.34 4.85 2.83
CA VAL A 234 -7.68 4.99 2.27
C VAL A 234 -7.75 6.29 1.49
N LEU A 235 -7.96 6.17 0.18
CA LEU A 235 -7.92 7.26 -0.78
C LEU A 235 -9.30 7.51 -1.38
N ASP A 236 -9.62 8.77 -1.60
CA ASP A 236 -10.80 9.20 -2.33
C ASP A 236 -10.39 9.67 -3.73
N GLY A 237 -11.08 9.23 -4.77
CA GLY A 237 -10.68 9.52 -6.14
C GLY A 237 -11.76 9.31 -7.18
N VAL A 238 -11.42 9.69 -8.41
CA VAL A 238 -12.32 9.61 -9.58
C VAL A 238 -11.63 8.84 -10.69
N LEU A 239 -12.29 7.79 -11.17
CA LEU A 239 -11.87 7.01 -12.32
C LEU A 239 -12.38 7.69 -13.59
N VAL A 240 -11.45 8.04 -14.48
CA VAL A 240 -11.75 8.72 -15.75
C VAL A 240 -11.04 8.05 -16.92
N ARG A 241 -11.53 8.37 -18.11
CA ARG A 241 -10.82 8.19 -19.37
C ARG A 241 -10.60 9.55 -19.99
N ILE A 242 -9.35 9.86 -20.31
CA ILE A 242 -8.94 11.07 -21.02
C ILE A 242 -8.59 10.65 -22.45
N ASP A 243 -9.31 11.16 -23.44
CA ASP A 243 -9.00 10.88 -24.85
C ASP A 243 -7.85 11.76 -25.38
N SER A 244 -7.39 11.49 -26.60
CA SER A 244 -6.28 12.23 -27.23
C SER A 244 -6.59 13.71 -27.49
N ALA A 245 -7.87 14.12 -27.40
CA ALA A 245 -8.29 15.51 -27.49
C ALA A 245 -8.46 16.15 -26.09
N GLY A 246 -8.06 15.46 -25.02
CA GLY A 246 -8.16 15.94 -23.63
C GLY A 246 -9.54 15.80 -23.01
N ARG A 247 -10.52 15.19 -23.69
CA ARG A 247 -11.88 15.08 -23.15
C ARG A 247 -11.96 14.01 -22.10
N VAL A 248 -12.53 14.38 -20.97
CA VAL A 248 -12.73 13.51 -19.80
C VAL A 248 -14.08 12.83 -19.90
N ARG A 249 -14.12 11.51 -19.69
CA ARG A 249 -15.34 10.71 -19.59
C ARG A 249 -15.23 9.68 -18.48
N PRO A 250 -16.35 9.17 -17.94
CA PRO A 250 -16.32 8.02 -17.05
C PRO A 250 -15.69 6.79 -17.73
N VAL A 251 -14.73 6.16 -17.06
CA VAL A 251 -14.14 4.90 -17.54
C VAL A 251 -15.03 3.73 -17.15
N ARG A 252 -15.34 2.89 -18.14
CA ARG A 252 -16.14 1.68 -17.93
C ARG A 252 -15.29 0.59 -17.28
N PRO A 253 -15.89 -0.28 -16.46
CA PRO A 253 -15.24 -1.49 -15.98
C PRO A 253 -14.66 -2.32 -17.12
N ALA A 254 -13.45 -2.83 -16.93
CA ALA A 254 -12.79 -3.74 -17.85
C ALA A 254 -12.27 -4.95 -17.07
N THR A 255 -12.66 -6.15 -17.49
CA THR A 255 -12.20 -7.39 -16.87
C THR A 255 -10.84 -7.81 -17.43
N GLY A 256 -9.99 -8.37 -16.57
CA GLY A 256 -8.65 -8.84 -16.92
C GLY A 256 -7.59 -7.72 -16.97
N SER A 257 -6.44 -8.04 -17.54
CA SER A 257 -5.24 -7.16 -17.51
C SER A 257 -5.25 -6.03 -18.53
N ARG A 258 -6.30 -5.92 -19.37
CA ARG A 258 -6.35 -4.89 -20.41
C ARG A 258 -6.76 -3.55 -19.82
N VAL A 259 -5.83 -2.60 -19.84
CA VAL A 259 -6.12 -1.22 -19.44
C VAL A 259 -6.83 -0.48 -20.57
N PRO A 260 -8.00 0.15 -20.34
CA PRO A 260 -8.63 1.00 -21.34
C PRO A 260 -7.71 2.18 -21.70
N ALA A 261 -7.59 2.48 -23.00
CA ALA A 261 -6.74 3.58 -23.46
C ALA A 261 -7.18 4.91 -22.82
N GLY A 262 -6.23 5.62 -22.20
CA GLY A 262 -6.48 6.89 -21.50
C GLY A 262 -7.12 6.75 -20.11
N ALA A 263 -7.26 5.54 -19.56
CA ALA A 263 -7.76 5.34 -18.21
C ALA A 263 -6.79 5.91 -17.16
N GLN A 264 -7.37 6.65 -16.20
CA GLN A 264 -6.68 7.27 -15.08
C GLN A 264 -7.53 7.16 -13.81
N TYR A 265 -6.90 6.94 -12.66
CA TYR A 265 -7.47 7.18 -11.33
C TYR A 265 -6.89 8.47 -10.76
N LEU A 266 -7.74 9.48 -10.62
CA LEU A 266 -7.38 10.79 -10.11
C LEU A 266 -7.67 10.83 -8.62
N VAL A 267 -6.62 10.82 -7.79
CA VAL A 267 -6.72 10.79 -6.33
C VAL A 267 -6.86 12.21 -5.80
N VAL A 268 -7.91 12.49 -5.04
CA VAL A 268 -8.31 13.85 -4.64
C VAL A 268 -8.42 14.07 -3.14
N ASP A 269 -8.37 13.00 -2.32
CA ASP A 269 -8.33 13.11 -0.87
C ASP A 269 -7.67 11.88 -0.23
N LEU A 270 -7.18 12.03 1.00
CA LEU A 270 -6.58 10.99 1.83
C LEU A 270 -7.35 10.95 3.16
N LEU A 271 -7.96 9.79 3.48
CA LEU A 271 -8.92 9.65 4.58
C LEU A 271 -8.41 8.79 5.74
N TRP A 272 -7.35 8.02 5.49
CA TRP A 272 -6.64 7.24 6.50
C TRP A 272 -5.25 6.90 5.97
N LEU A 273 -4.22 6.96 6.83
CA LEU A 273 -2.84 6.69 6.47
C LEU A 273 -2.12 5.99 7.63
N GLU A 274 -1.56 4.81 7.38
CA GLU A 274 -0.61 4.14 8.29
C GLU A 274 -1.11 3.98 9.74
N GLY A 275 -2.42 3.78 9.95
CA GLY A 275 -3.01 3.69 11.28
C GLY A 275 -3.67 4.95 11.78
N VAL A 276 -3.60 6.07 11.07
CA VAL A 276 -4.17 7.33 11.55
C VAL A 276 -5.28 7.76 10.61
N SER A 277 -6.48 7.96 11.15
CA SER A 277 -7.56 8.56 10.38
C SER A 277 -7.28 10.04 10.13
N SER A 278 -7.48 10.49 8.90
CA SER A 278 -7.38 11.89 8.52
C SER A 278 -8.73 12.54 8.30
N VAL A 279 -9.86 11.87 8.59
CA VAL A 279 -11.20 12.46 8.35
C VAL A 279 -11.41 13.75 9.13
N ASP A 280 -10.90 13.83 10.36
CA ASP A 280 -10.98 15.02 11.22
C ASP A 280 -9.83 16.02 11.00
N VAL A 281 -8.94 15.76 10.04
CA VAL A 281 -7.82 16.63 9.70
C VAL A 281 -8.29 17.69 8.68
N PRO A 282 -7.90 18.97 8.82
CA PRO A 282 -8.22 20.02 7.86
C PRO A 282 -7.80 19.67 6.42
N TYR A 283 -8.63 20.03 5.43
CA TYR A 283 -8.42 19.69 4.01
C TYR A 283 -7.03 20.08 3.48
N ALA A 284 -6.51 21.25 3.86
CA ALA A 284 -5.17 21.67 3.45
C ALA A 284 -4.09 20.67 3.88
N GLN A 285 -4.14 20.21 5.13
CA GLN A 285 -3.21 19.21 5.67
C GLN A 285 -3.42 17.84 5.03
N ARG A 286 -4.66 17.44 4.75
CA ARG A 286 -4.93 16.19 4.00
C ARG A 286 -4.33 16.23 2.60
N ARG A 287 -4.36 17.39 1.92
CA ARG A 287 -3.70 17.54 0.62
C ARG A 287 -2.19 17.48 0.72
N GLU A 288 -1.58 18.10 1.72
CA GLU A 288 -0.13 17.98 1.96
C GLU A 288 0.27 16.51 2.21
N LEU A 289 -0.47 15.79 3.05
CA LEU A 289 -0.25 14.36 3.28
C LEU A 289 -0.41 13.54 1.99
N LEU A 290 -1.44 13.82 1.19
CA LEU A 290 -1.68 13.15 -0.10
C LEU A 290 -0.56 13.45 -1.11
N ASP A 291 -0.10 14.69 -1.21
CA ASP A 291 1.02 15.07 -2.08
C ASP A 291 2.32 14.39 -1.64
N GLY A 292 2.52 14.22 -0.32
CA GLY A 292 3.65 13.48 0.25
C GLY A 292 3.69 12.00 -0.14
N LEU A 293 2.57 11.40 -0.56
CA LEU A 293 2.55 10.03 -1.11
C LEU A 293 3.12 9.97 -2.54
N ALA A 294 3.32 11.11 -3.21
CA ALA A 294 3.89 11.21 -4.55
C ALA A 294 3.23 10.27 -5.58
N LEU A 295 1.90 10.13 -5.51
CA LEU A 295 1.15 9.25 -6.42
C LEU A 295 1.18 9.82 -7.84
N ALA A 296 2.09 9.29 -8.65
CA ALA A 296 2.27 9.63 -10.06
C ALA A 296 2.72 8.38 -10.84
N GLY A 297 1.75 7.62 -11.35
CA GLY A 297 1.99 6.45 -12.19
C GLY A 297 1.33 6.56 -13.55
N THR A 298 1.47 5.52 -14.36
CA THR A 298 0.96 5.51 -15.75
C THR A 298 -0.55 5.69 -15.83
N HIS A 299 -1.29 5.16 -14.85
CA HIS A 299 -2.76 5.12 -14.83
C HIS A 299 -3.36 5.67 -13.53
N TRP A 300 -2.56 6.33 -12.70
CA TRP A 300 -3.05 6.99 -11.49
C TRP A 300 -2.20 8.22 -11.21
N GLN A 301 -2.82 9.26 -10.68
CA GLN A 301 -2.10 10.46 -10.26
C GLN A 301 -2.91 11.24 -9.24
N THR A 302 -2.21 12.06 -8.46
CA THR A 302 -2.82 13.12 -7.66
C THR A 302 -2.85 14.41 -8.48
N PRO A 303 -4.03 14.93 -8.91
CA PRO A 303 -4.10 16.19 -9.62
C PRO A 303 -3.64 17.37 -8.77
N PRO A 304 -3.12 18.44 -9.39
CA PRO A 304 -2.82 19.67 -8.68
C PRO A 304 -4.09 20.28 -8.07
N TRP A 305 -3.90 21.01 -6.99
CA TRP A 305 -4.91 21.83 -6.34
C TRP A 305 -4.36 23.25 -6.15
N PHE A 306 -5.25 24.23 -6.09
CA PHE A 306 -4.89 25.64 -6.15
C PHE A 306 -5.48 26.39 -4.96
N PRO A 307 -4.73 26.60 -3.86
CA PRO A 307 -5.18 27.44 -2.74
C PRO A 307 -5.37 28.90 -3.19
N GLY A 308 -6.52 29.50 -2.91
CA GLY A 308 -6.76 30.92 -3.19
C GLY A 308 -6.98 31.31 -4.66
N ALA A 309 -6.60 30.47 -5.61
CA ALA A 309 -6.60 30.80 -7.05
C ALA A 309 -7.81 30.24 -7.80
N GLY A 310 -9.01 30.50 -7.28
CA GLY A 310 -10.25 29.94 -7.81
C GLY A 310 -10.62 30.48 -9.18
N ASP A 311 -10.35 31.76 -9.45
CA ASP A 311 -10.70 32.40 -10.72
C ASP A 311 -9.79 31.89 -11.86
N GLU A 312 -8.51 31.67 -11.59
CA GLU A 312 -7.55 31.04 -12.50
C GLU A 312 -7.90 29.57 -12.76
N ALA A 313 -8.23 28.81 -11.72
CA ALA A 313 -8.62 27.40 -11.86
C ALA A 313 -9.90 27.25 -12.69
N LEU A 314 -10.90 28.12 -12.47
CA LEU A 314 -12.14 28.11 -13.24
C LEU A 314 -11.91 28.47 -14.71
N ARG A 315 -11.08 29.49 -14.97
CA ARG A 315 -10.69 29.87 -16.34
C ARG A 315 -9.95 28.75 -17.06
N ALA A 316 -8.99 28.11 -16.39
CA ALA A 316 -8.28 26.96 -16.94
C ALA A 316 -9.24 25.80 -17.24
N GLY A 317 -10.24 25.58 -16.39
CA GLY A 317 -11.33 24.63 -16.64
C GLY A 317 -12.10 24.96 -17.92
N GLN A 318 -12.50 26.21 -18.12
CA GLN A 318 -13.19 26.67 -19.33
C GLN A 318 -12.34 26.48 -20.59
N GLU A 319 -11.08 26.92 -20.56
CA GLU A 319 -10.15 26.82 -21.71
C GLU A 319 -9.88 25.38 -22.12
N GLN A 320 -9.91 24.44 -21.16
CA GLN A 320 -9.70 23.01 -21.40
C GLN A 320 -11.01 22.24 -21.67
N GLY A 321 -12.17 22.93 -21.67
CA GLY A 321 -13.48 22.30 -21.84
C GLY A 321 -13.83 21.32 -20.73
N LEU A 322 -13.31 21.56 -19.52
CA LEU A 322 -13.62 20.77 -18.33
C LEU A 322 -14.95 21.21 -17.70
N PRO A 323 -15.64 20.32 -16.97
CA PRO A 323 -16.96 20.61 -16.39
C PRO A 323 -17.00 21.80 -15.43
N GLY A 324 -15.90 22.12 -14.75
CA GLY A 324 -15.83 23.19 -13.76
C GLY A 324 -14.77 22.95 -12.71
N VAL A 325 -15.01 23.45 -11.50
CA VAL A 325 -14.14 23.26 -10.33
C VAL A 325 -14.91 22.76 -9.12
N VAL A 326 -14.19 22.10 -8.22
CA VAL A 326 -14.63 21.84 -6.85
C VAL A 326 -13.81 22.72 -5.91
N ALA A 327 -14.47 23.67 -5.26
CA ALA A 327 -13.88 24.48 -4.20
C ALA A 327 -14.06 23.77 -2.85
N LYS A 328 -12.97 23.53 -2.13
CA LYS A 328 -12.97 22.87 -0.81
C LYS A 328 -12.40 23.82 0.23
N ARG A 329 -13.13 24.03 1.32
CA ARG A 329 -12.75 24.99 2.38
C ARG A 329 -11.50 24.46 3.11
N LEU A 330 -10.46 25.29 3.24
CA LEU A 330 -9.12 24.84 3.67
C LEU A 330 -9.09 24.25 5.08
N ASP A 331 -9.87 24.83 6.00
CA ASP A 331 -9.99 24.44 7.41
C ASP A 331 -11.03 23.33 7.63
N SER A 332 -11.70 22.83 6.59
CA SER A 332 -12.77 21.85 6.75
C SER A 332 -12.27 20.42 6.93
N VAL A 333 -12.92 19.70 7.83
CA VAL A 333 -12.81 18.24 7.96
C VAL A 333 -13.52 17.55 6.80
N TYR A 334 -13.26 16.26 6.62
CA TYR A 334 -14.04 15.41 5.72
C TYR A 334 -15.33 14.99 6.44
N GLU A 335 -16.47 15.04 5.74
CA GLU A 335 -17.78 14.70 6.29
C GLU A 335 -18.34 13.48 5.56
N PRO A 336 -18.00 12.24 5.98
CA PRO A 336 -18.33 11.03 5.24
C PRO A 336 -19.83 10.89 4.96
N GLY A 337 -20.18 10.66 3.69
CA GLY A 337 -21.56 10.44 3.24
C GLY A 337 -22.45 11.69 3.23
N LEU A 338 -21.94 12.85 3.61
CA LEU A 338 -22.72 14.09 3.62
C LEU A 338 -22.50 14.90 2.34
N ARG A 339 -23.57 15.55 1.89
CA ARG A 339 -23.45 16.69 0.99
C ARG A 339 -23.19 17.93 1.81
N SER A 340 -22.01 18.50 1.65
CA SER A 340 -21.53 19.58 2.51
C SER A 340 -21.42 20.91 1.78
N ARG A 341 -21.57 22.00 2.52
CA ARG A 341 -21.26 23.37 2.04
C ARG A 341 -19.79 23.71 2.14
N HIS A 342 -18.98 22.88 2.79
CA HIS A 342 -17.53 23.00 2.80
C HIS A 342 -16.90 22.61 1.46
N TRP A 343 -17.62 21.86 0.64
CA TRP A 343 -17.25 21.55 -0.74
C TRP A 343 -18.31 22.15 -1.67
N LEU A 344 -17.91 22.99 -2.61
CA LEU A 344 -18.81 23.60 -3.59
C LEU A 344 -18.39 23.19 -5.00
N SER A 345 -19.34 22.75 -5.82
CA SER A 345 -19.10 22.53 -7.24
C SER A 345 -19.62 23.72 -8.04
N VAL A 346 -18.75 24.32 -8.87
CA VAL A 346 -19.06 25.48 -9.71
C VAL A 346 -18.76 25.10 -11.16
N ASP A 347 -19.74 25.30 -12.05
CA ASP A 347 -19.61 24.99 -13.46
C ASP A 347 -18.72 26.00 -14.19
N ALA A 348 -17.93 25.50 -15.14
CA ALA A 348 -17.25 26.32 -16.15
C ALA A 348 -18.27 26.65 -17.24
N VAL A 349 -18.94 27.80 -17.13
CA VAL A 349 -19.92 28.31 -18.11
C VAL A 349 -19.25 29.12 -19.20
#